data_AF-A0A7C7CU08-F1
#
_entry.id   AF-A0A7C7CU08-F1
#
_cell.length_a   1.000
_cell.length_b   1.000
_cell.length_c   1.000
_cell.angle_alpha   90.00
_cell.angle_beta   90.00
_cell.angle_gamma   90.00
#
_symmetry.space_group_name_H-M   'P 1'
#
loop_
_entity.id
_entity.type
_entity.pdbx_description
1 polymer ?
#
loop_
_entity_poly.entity_id
_entity_poly.type
_entity_poly.pdbx_seq_one_letter_code
_entity_poly.pdbx_strand_id
1 'polypeptide(L)'
;MDEVLKDLERKKISRKTVDRQQRILSRMLDSQKSMTQRGEKEERNSETATEIFTSGPAGLPADMGQRRNLTMEAMNRALKAGYPRDYQAMIRRYFNAINAEDFLTSPTDTSNAN
;
A
#
# COMPACT_ATOMS: atom_id res chain seq x y z
N MET A 1 -35.92 -21.96 32.30
CA MET A 1 -36.35 -20.57 32.51
C MET A 1 -37.35 -20.50 33.66
N ASP A 2 -38.38 -21.34 33.63
CA ASP A 2 -39.50 -21.34 34.58
C ASP A 2 -39.10 -21.46 36.05
N GLU A 3 -38.05 -22.25 36.35
CA GLU A 3 -37.53 -22.35 37.72
C GLU A 3 -36.95 -21.04 38.23
N VAL A 4 -36.33 -20.24 37.37
CA VAL A 4 -35.76 -18.95 37.75
C VAL A 4 -36.86 -17.91 37.94
N LEU A 5 -37.90 -17.93 37.10
CA LEU A 5 -39.09 -17.10 37.29
C LEU A 5 -39.75 -17.39 38.64
N LYS A 6 -39.97 -18.67 38.97
CA LYS A 6 -40.53 -19.08 40.27
C LYS A 6 -39.64 -18.68 41.45
N ASP A 7 -38.32 -18.75 41.31
CA ASP A 7 -37.37 -18.32 42.35
C ASP A 7 -37.42 -16.80 42.58
N LEU A 8 -37.52 -16.01 41.49
CA LEU A 8 -37.62 -14.55 41.53
C LEU A 8 -38.96 -14.07 42.10
N GLU A 9 -40.08 -14.68 41.68
CA GLU A 9 -41.42 -14.42 42.24
C GLU A 9 -41.47 -14.65 43.75
N ARG A 10 -40.76 -15.69 44.22
CA ARG A 10 -40.68 -16.05 45.64
C ARG A 10 -39.60 -15.26 46.40
N LYS A 11 -38.93 -14.29 45.78
CA LYS A 11 -37.79 -13.52 46.32
C LYS A 11 -36.65 -14.40 46.86
N LYS A 12 -36.50 -15.62 46.36
CA LYS A 12 -35.46 -16.58 46.78
C LYS A 12 -34.30 -16.55 45.82
N ILE A 13 -33.37 -15.62 46.05
CA ILE A 13 -32.13 -15.53 45.26
C ILE A 13 -31.10 -16.48 45.86
N SER A 14 -31.00 -17.69 45.30
CA SER A 14 -29.98 -18.68 45.66
C SER A 14 -28.81 -18.63 44.67
N ARG A 15 -27.64 -19.18 45.04
CA ARG A 15 -26.49 -19.31 44.11
C ARG A 15 -26.89 -20.04 42.81
N LYS A 16 -27.73 -21.07 42.91
CA LYS A 16 -28.25 -21.82 41.76
C LYS A 16 -29.08 -20.93 40.82
N THR A 17 -29.81 -19.97 41.36
CA THR A 17 -30.61 -19.00 40.59
C THR A 17 -29.70 -18.04 39.81
N VAL A 18 -28.60 -17.58 40.44
CA VAL A 18 -27.59 -16.72 39.81
C VAL A 18 -26.86 -17.45 38.67
N ASP A 19 -26.40 -18.68 38.89
CA ASP A 19 -25.71 -19.47 37.86
C ASP A 19 -26.60 -19.73 36.63
N ARG A 20 -27.90 -19.95 36.87
CA ARG A 20 -28.88 -20.10 35.79
C ARG A 20 -29.03 -18.82 34.99
N GLN A 21 -29.13 -17.67 35.66
CA GLN A 21 -29.20 -16.36 35.00
C GLN A 21 -27.95 -16.06 34.18
N GLN A 22 -26.76 -16.40 34.68
CA GLN A 22 -25.52 -16.23 33.92
C GLN A 22 -25.54 -17.01 32.60
N ARG A 23 -25.99 -18.28 32.62
CA ARG A 23 -26.11 -19.10 31.40
C ARG A 23 -27.16 -18.56 30.42
N ILE A 24 -28.27 -18.02 30.94
CA ILE A 24 -29.31 -17.40 30.12
C ILE A 24 -28.76 -16.15 29.43
N LEU A 25 -28.05 -15.31 30.16
CA LEU A 25 -27.41 -14.11 29.63
C LEU A 25 -26.37 -14.45 28.56
N SER A 26 -25.49 -15.42 28.80
CA SER A 26 -24.52 -15.87 27.79
C SER A 26 -25.21 -16.33 26.50
N ARG A 27 -26.27 -17.15 26.62
CA ARG A 27 -27.06 -17.58 25.45
C ARG A 27 -27.76 -16.43 24.72
N MET A 28 -28.16 -15.38 25.43
CA MET A 28 -28.78 -14.19 24.84
C MET A 28 -27.75 -13.33 24.10
N LEU A 29 -26.55 -13.19 24.64
CA LEU A 29 -25.45 -12.50 23.97
C LEU A 29 -25.01 -13.28 22.72
N ASP A 30 -24.89 -14.60 22.84
CA ASP A 30 -24.55 -15.48 21.72
C ASP A 30 -25.65 -15.48 20.64
N SER A 31 -26.94 -15.39 21.02
CA SER A 31 -28.04 -15.32 20.05
C SER A 31 -28.10 -13.98 19.32
N GLN A 32 -27.82 -12.85 19.99
CA GLN A 32 -27.67 -11.54 19.35
C GLN A 32 -26.49 -11.53 18.36
N LYS A 33 -25.35 -12.13 18.75
CA LYS A 33 -24.21 -12.34 17.85
C LYS A 33 -24.57 -13.26 16.69
N SER A 34 -25.30 -14.34 16.92
CA SER A 34 -25.72 -15.28 15.88
C SER A 34 -26.72 -14.64 14.90
N MET A 35 -27.66 -13.82 15.36
CA MET A 35 -28.62 -13.11 14.52
C MET A 35 -27.95 -12.07 13.61
N THR A 36 -26.93 -11.38 14.13
CA THR A 36 -26.12 -10.45 13.33
C THR A 36 -25.23 -11.18 12.32
N GLN A 37 -24.67 -12.32 12.71
CA GLN A 37 -23.78 -13.12 11.88
C GLN A 37 -24.51 -13.99 10.83
N ARG A 38 -25.84 -14.16 10.93
CA ARG A 38 -26.66 -14.92 9.96
C ARG A 38 -26.95 -14.15 8.67
N GLY A 39 -26.77 -12.83 8.67
CA GLY A 39 -26.90 -11.98 7.47
C GLY A 39 -25.63 -11.92 6.62
N GLU A 40 -24.49 -12.31 7.19
CA GLU A 40 -23.17 -12.26 6.56
C GLU A 40 -22.50 -13.62 6.75
N LYS A 41 -23.10 -14.66 6.18
CA LYS A 41 -22.50 -15.98 6.17
C LYS A 41 -21.35 -15.92 5.15
N GLU A 42 -20.12 -15.75 5.61
CA GLU A 42 -18.92 -15.92 4.79
C GLU A 42 -18.84 -17.40 4.34
N GLU A 43 -19.57 -17.74 3.29
CA GLU A 43 -19.37 -19.00 2.59
C GLU A 43 -17.99 -18.94 1.96
N ARG A 44 -17.10 -19.86 2.35
CA ARG A 44 -15.75 -19.91 1.79
C ARG A 44 -15.86 -20.23 0.31
N ASN A 45 -15.73 -19.21 -0.53
CA ASN A 45 -15.53 -19.38 -1.96
C ASN A 45 -14.07 -19.75 -2.19
N SER A 46 -13.81 -20.98 -2.64
CA SER A 46 -12.48 -21.36 -3.11
C SER A 46 -12.32 -20.84 -4.54
N GLU A 47 -11.45 -19.86 -4.73
CA GLU A 47 -11.02 -19.43 -6.06
C GLU A 47 -9.72 -20.17 -6.39
N THR A 48 -9.68 -20.87 -7.53
CA THR A 48 -8.45 -21.51 -8.03
C THR A 48 -7.48 -20.40 -8.43
N ALA A 49 -6.23 -20.49 -7.97
CA ALA A 49 -5.21 -19.51 -8.31
C ALA A 49 -5.09 -19.35 -9.83
N THR A 50 -5.34 -18.14 -10.32
CA THR A 50 -5.03 -17.76 -11.70
C THR A 50 -3.60 -17.23 -11.72
N GLU A 51 -2.79 -17.71 -12.65
CA GLU A 51 -1.46 -17.13 -12.89
C GLU A 51 -1.63 -15.70 -13.43
N ILE A 52 -1.52 -14.72 -12.54
CA ILE A 52 -1.45 -13.31 -12.93
C ILE A 52 -0.03 -13.08 -13.44
N PHE A 53 0.16 -13.16 -14.75
CA PHE A 53 1.35 -12.63 -15.41
C PHE A 53 1.31 -11.10 -15.28
N THR A 54 1.90 -10.59 -14.21
CA THR A 54 2.28 -9.19 -14.14
C THR A 54 3.40 -8.99 -15.15
N SER A 55 3.10 -8.39 -16.29
CA SER A 55 4.12 -7.62 -16.98
C SER A 55 4.53 -6.53 -15.98
N GLY A 56 5.69 -6.71 -15.32
CA GLY A 56 6.28 -5.63 -14.54
C GLY A 56 6.36 -4.36 -15.39
N PRO A 57 6.58 -3.18 -14.78
CA PRO A 57 6.77 -1.96 -15.54
C PRO A 57 7.74 -2.28 -16.68
N ALA A 58 7.33 -1.99 -17.92
CA ALA A 58 8.11 -2.31 -19.11
C ALA A 58 9.57 -1.98 -18.78
N GLY A 59 10.43 -3.00 -18.84
CA GLY A 59 11.79 -2.93 -18.31
C GLY A 59 12.49 -1.67 -18.80
N LEU A 60 13.59 -1.29 -18.13
CA LEU A 60 14.36 -0.09 -18.45
C LEU A 60 14.43 0.12 -19.98
N PRO A 61 14.12 1.34 -20.48
CA PRO A 61 14.11 1.60 -21.91
C PRO A 61 15.43 1.15 -22.55
N ALA A 62 15.43 0.82 -23.85
CA ALA A 62 16.62 0.26 -24.52
C ALA A 62 17.88 1.14 -24.40
N ASP A 63 17.73 2.42 -24.09
CA ASP A 63 18.80 3.38 -23.84
C ASP A 63 19.22 3.45 -22.35
N MET A 64 18.75 2.55 -21.50
CA MET A 64 18.99 2.49 -20.05
C MET A 64 18.71 3.80 -19.30
N GLY A 65 17.83 4.67 -19.82
CA GLY A 65 17.57 5.97 -19.20
C GLY A 65 18.74 6.95 -19.34
N GLN A 66 19.49 6.89 -20.46
CA GLN A 66 20.60 7.79 -20.77
C GLN A 66 20.16 9.27 -20.90
N ARG A 67 20.03 9.96 -19.76
CA ARG A 67 19.75 11.41 -19.68
C ARG A 67 20.81 12.26 -20.39
N ARG A 68 22.03 11.76 -20.55
CA ARG A 68 23.12 12.41 -21.32
C ARG A 68 22.70 12.76 -22.76
N ASN A 69 21.89 11.90 -23.39
CA ASN A 69 21.39 12.15 -24.74
C ASN A 69 20.43 13.36 -24.76
N LEU A 70 19.57 13.49 -23.75
CA LEU A 70 18.60 14.60 -23.64
C LEU A 70 19.31 15.95 -23.46
N THR A 71 20.31 16.03 -22.57
CA THR A 71 21.06 17.26 -22.31
C THR A 71 21.84 17.71 -23.55
N MET A 72 22.48 16.77 -24.25
CA MET A 72 23.19 17.06 -25.51
C MET A 72 22.24 17.44 -26.65
N GLU A 73 21.07 16.81 -26.74
CA GLU A 73 20.06 17.17 -27.73
C GLU A 73 19.52 18.59 -27.50
N ALA A 74 19.18 18.93 -26.26
CA ALA A 74 18.72 20.26 -25.88
C ALA A 74 19.78 21.34 -26.17
N MET A 75 21.04 21.06 -25.87
CA MET A 75 22.16 21.93 -26.22
C MET A 75 22.29 22.14 -27.73
N ASN A 76 22.23 21.05 -28.52
CA ASN A 76 22.29 21.14 -29.97
C ASN A 76 21.10 21.92 -30.55
N ARG A 77 19.90 21.74 -29.99
CA ARG A 77 18.70 22.49 -30.36
C ARG A 77 18.86 23.98 -30.06
N ALA A 78 19.41 24.34 -28.90
CA ALA A 78 19.68 25.72 -28.52
C ALA A 78 20.72 26.36 -29.45
N LEU A 79 21.81 25.67 -29.79
CA LEU A 79 22.81 26.18 -30.72
C LEU A 79 22.28 26.35 -32.15
N LYS A 80 21.34 25.49 -32.59
CA LYS A 80 20.67 25.59 -33.89
C LYS A 80 19.68 26.75 -33.99
N ALA A 81 19.23 27.33 -32.87
CA ALA A 81 18.31 28.47 -32.86
C ALA A 81 18.94 29.80 -33.29
N GLY A 82 20.24 29.81 -33.67
CA GLY A 82 20.88 30.96 -34.31
C GLY A 82 21.30 32.08 -33.36
N TYR A 83 21.53 31.78 -32.07
CA TYR A 83 21.96 32.78 -31.10
C TYR A 83 23.32 33.41 -31.45
N PRO A 84 23.55 34.69 -31.07
CA PRO A 84 24.86 35.33 -31.20
C PRO A 84 25.97 34.58 -30.46
N ARG A 85 27.22 34.75 -30.89
CA ARG A 85 28.39 33.97 -30.44
C ARG A 85 28.59 33.98 -28.91
N ASP A 86 28.29 35.10 -28.27
CA ASP A 86 28.41 35.25 -26.81
C ASP A 86 27.41 34.35 -26.05
N TYR A 87 26.18 34.27 -26.54
CA TYR A 87 25.16 33.38 -26.00
C TYR A 87 25.48 31.91 -26.29
N GLN A 88 26.09 31.58 -27.43
CA GLN A 88 26.54 30.22 -27.72
C GLN A 88 27.60 29.74 -26.72
N ALA A 89 28.52 30.61 -26.32
CA ALA A 89 29.51 30.31 -25.28
C ALA A 89 28.84 30.09 -23.91
N MET A 90 27.85 30.93 -23.58
CA MET A 90 27.08 30.79 -22.34
C MET A 90 26.28 29.48 -22.29
N ILE A 91 25.61 29.12 -23.39
CA ILE A 91 24.86 27.85 -23.54
C ILE A 91 25.80 26.65 -23.34
N ARG A 92 26.97 26.64 -23.99
CA ARG A 92 27.98 25.58 -23.81
C ARG A 92 28.41 25.43 -22.36
N ARG A 93 28.72 26.54 -21.69
CA ARG A 93 29.15 26.54 -20.29
C ARG A 93 28.06 26.01 -19.36
N TYR A 94 26.81 26.44 -19.55
CA TYR A 94 25.66 26.02 -18.74
C TYR A 94 25.39 24.52 -18.85
N PHE A 95 25.26 23.99 -20.08
CA PHE A 95 25.00 22.57 -20.28
C PHE A 95 26.18 21.69 -19.83
N ASN A 96 27.42 22.17 -19.96
CA ASN A 96 28.58 21.46 -19.41
C ASN A 96 28.57 21.42 -17.87
N ALA A 97 28.13 22.49 -17.21
CA ALA A 97 28.01 22.52 -15.75
C ALA A 97 26.95 21.53 -15.24
N ILE A 98 25.78 21.48 -15.88
CA ILE A 98 24.73 20.49 -15.56
C ILE A 98 25.25 19.06 -15.70
N ASN A 99 25.95 18.75 -16.80
CA ASN A 99 26.53 17.42 -17.00
C ASN A 99 27.59 17.06 -15.94
N ALA A 100 28.34 18.04 -15.42
CA ALA A 100 29.36 17.83 -14.40
C ALA A 100 28.76 17.68 -12.99
N GLU A 101 27.74 18.45 -12.65
CA GLU A 101 27.01 18.32 -11.37
C GLU A 101 26.26 17.00 -11.27
N ASP A 102 25.61 16.55 -12.36
CA ASP A 102 24.92 15.25 -12.41
C ASP A 102 25.88 14.06 -12.17
N PHE A 103 27.16 14.20 -12.53
CA PHE A 103 28.18 13.17 -12.26
C PHE A 103 28.57 13.09 -10.77
N LEU A 104 28.52 14.21 -10.05
CA LEU A 104 28.84 14.27 -8.61
C LEU A 104 27.66 13.85 -7.72
N THR A 105 26.43 13.92 -8.22
CA THR A 105 25.22 13.49 -7.52
C THR A 105 24.80 12.05 -7.81
N SER A 106 25.58 11.29 -8.58
CA SER A 106 25.40 9.84 -8.61
C SER A 106 25.75 9.30 -7.22
N PRO A 107 24.82 8.69 -6.48
CA PRO A 107 25.20 8.01 -5.24
C PRO A 107 26.26 6.99 -5.64
N THR A 108 27.48 7.17 -5.14
CA THR A 108 28.44 6.07 -5.07
C THR A 108 27.74 4.99 -4.29
N ASP A 109 27.33 3.93 -4.98
CA ASP A 109 26.70 2.77 -4.36
C ASP A 109 27.77 2.09 -3.50
N THR A 110 27.91 2.58 -2.27
CA THR A 110 28.49 1.85 -1.17
C THR A 110 27.44 0.83 -0.72
N SER A 111 27.42 -0.31 -1.38
CA SER A 111 26.80 -1.52 -0.85
C SER A 111 27.74 -2.70 -1.05
N ASN A 112 28.55 -2.94 -0.02
CA ASN A 112 28.99 -4.28 0.34
C ASN A 112 27.74 -5.17 0.51
N ALA A 113 27.71 -6.34 -0.15
CA ALA A 113 27.15 -7.57 0.46
C ALA A 113 27.45 -8.81 -0.40
N ASN A 114 28.22 -9.71 0.21
CA ASN A 114 28.45 -11.14 -0.09
C ASN A 114 29.49 -11.51 -1.15
#